data_AF-A0A4Y9AB56-F1
#
_entry.id   AF-A0A4Y9AB56-F1
#
_cell.length_a   1.000
_cell.length_b   1.000
_cell.length_c   1.000
_cell.angle_alpha   90.00
_cell.angle_beta   90.00
_cell.angle_gamma   90.00
#
_symmetry.space_group_name_H-M   'P 1'
#
loop_
_entity.id
_entity.type
_entity.pdbx_description
1 polymer ?
#
loop_
_entity_poly.entity_id
_entity_poly.type
_entity_poly.pdbx_seq_one_letter_code
_entity_poly.pdbx_strand_id
1 'polypeptide(L)'
;MNLFLLTIVYCAITHLLNMGYAPALGIYLIGLCLVKGFLSEELKDVFNGEGSKYLYEKNGFRNSLMELLSLILIFINSYLIAYEPFTRFEFVFMFFLIAGVYRFIFWGITRTIGKKINPKM
;
A
#
# COMPACT_ATOMS: atom_id res chain seq x y z
N MET A 1 10.86 -2.73 -5.26
CA MET A 1 10.83 -2.21 -6.65
C MET A 1 9.58 -2.68 -7.39
N ASN A 2 9.22 -3.97 -7.34
CA ASN A 2 8.02 -4.51 -7.98
C ASN A 2 6.70 -3.86 -7.50
N LEU A 3 6.55 -3.60 -6.20
CA LEU A 3 5.34 -2.97 -5.67
C LEU A 3 5.11 -1.57 -6.22
N PHE A 4 6.16 -0.75 -6.27
CA PHE A 4 6.07 0.63 -6.77
C PHE A 4 5.72 0.66 -8.27
N LEU A 5 6.34 -0.21 -9.08
CA LEU A 5 5.99 -0.37 -10.49
C LEU A 5 4.55 -0.85 -10.68
N LEU A 6 4.12 -1.86 -9.92
CA LEU A 6 2.73 -2.34 -9.95
C LEU A 6 1.75 -1.21 -9.61
N THR A 7 2.12 -0.36 -8.66
CA THR A 7 1.33 0.79 -8.25
C THR A 7 1.21 1.84 -9.36
N ILE A 8 2.31 2.15 -10.06
CA ILE A 8 2.29 3.03 -11.23
C ILE A 8 1.35 2.48 -12.32
N VAL A 9 1.49 1.19 -12.65
CA VAL A 9 0.64 0.53 -13.65
C VAL A 9 -0.82 0.57 -13.23
N TYR A 10 -1.11 0.31 -11.96
CA TYR A 10 -2.45 0.38 -11.41
C TYR A 10 -3.06 1.79 -11.57
N CYS A 11 -2.32 2.84 -11.20
CA CYS A 11 -2.77 4.23 -11.37
C CYS A 11 -3.12 4.53 -12.84
N ALA A 12 -2.26 4.12 -13.78
CA ALA A 12 -2.52 4.30 -15.21
C ALA A 12 -3.80 3.59 -15.68
N ILE A 13 -4.02 2.34 -15.23
CA ILE A 13 -5.24 1.58 -15.55
C ILE A 13 -6.49 2.27 -14.96
N THR A 14 -6.42 2.75 -13.71
CA THR A 14 -7.57 3.43 -13.09
C THR A 14 -7.97 4.70 -13.84
N HIS A 15 -7.00 5.45 -14.37
CA HIS A 15 -7.28 6.61 -15.23
C HIS A 15 -7.88 6.20 -16.57
N LEU A 16 -7.36 5.16 -17.23
CA LEU A 16 -7.89 4.66 -18.51
C LEU A 16 -9.34 4.17 -18.39
N LEU A 17 -9.68 3.55 -17.25
CA LEU A 17 -11.01 3.02 -16.99
C LEU A 17 -11.99 4.08 -16.43
N ASN A 18 -11.53 5.32 -16.23
CA ASN A 18 -12.29 6.41 -15.62
C ASN A 18 -13.02 5.98 -14.33
N MET A 19 -12.34 5.20 -13.49
CA MET A 19 -12.91 4.71 -12.24
C MET A 19 -13.05 5.86 -11.25
N GLY A 20 -14.13 5.88 -10.45
CA GLY A 20 -14.21 6.79 -9.32
C GLY A 20 -13.13 6.54 -8.27
N TYR A 21 -12.78 7.57 -7.48
CA TYR A 21 -11.71 7.46 -6.48
C TYR A 21 -11.98 6.39 -5.43
N ALA A 22 -13.23 6.25 -4.97
CA ALA A 22 -13.63 5.28 -3.94
C ALA A 22 -13.44 3.83 -4.41
N PRO A 23 -13.98 3.40 -5.57
CA PRO A 23 -13.73 2.05 -6.08
C PRO A 23 -12.25 1.81 -6.43
N ALA A 24 -11.54 2.80 -6.98
CA ALA A 24 -10.11 2.68 -7.26
C ALA A 24 -9.28 2.45 -5.98
N LEU A 25 -9.49 3.26 -4.94
CA LEU A 25 -8.80 3.08 -3.66
C LEU A 25 -9.17 1.75 -3.00
N GLY A 26 -10.45 1.40 -3.00
CA GLY A 26 -10.96 0.15 -2.42
C GLY A 26 -10.35 -1.09 -3.08
N ILE A 27 -10.36 -1.17 -4.42
CA ILE A 27 -9.80 -2.30 -5.17
C ILE A 27 -8.31 -2.45 -4.87
N TYR A 28 -7.55 -1.34 -4.85
CA TYR A 28 -6.13 -1.39 -4.54
C TYR A 28 -5.85 -1.94 -3.13
N LEU A 29 -6.58 -1.43 -2.13
CA LEU A 29 -6.42 -1.86 -0.73
C LEU A 29 -6.83 -3.32 -0.53
N ILE A 30 -7.95 -3.75 -1.11
CA ILE A 30 -8.40 -5.15 -1.04
C ILE A 30 -7.39 -6.06 -1.73
N GLY A 31 -6.92 -5.68 -2.93
CA GLY A 31 -5.90 -6.43 -3.67
C GLY A 31 -4.61 -6.60 -2.85
N LEU A 32 -4.17 -5.56 -2.16
CA LEU A 32 -3.01 -5.64 -1.27
C LEU A 32 -3.22 -6.53 -0.06
N CYS A 33 -4.38 -6.43 0.60
CA CYS A 33 -4.73 -7.32 1.71
C CYS A 33 -4.73 -8.79 1.25
N LEU A 34 -5.26 -9.07 0.07
CA LEU A 34 -5.27 -10.42 -0.52
C LEU A 34 -3.87 -10.89 -0.87
N VAL A 35 -3.06 -10.06 -1.52
CA VAL A 35 -1.66 -10.38 -1.84
C VAL A 35 -0.91 -10.67 -0.56
N LYS A 36 -1.00 -9.80 0.45
CA LYS A 36 -0.31 -10.01 1.72
C LYS A 36 -0.82 -11.24 2.45
N GLY A 37 -2.14 -11.44 2.52
CA GLY A 37 -2.78 -12.62 3.12
C GLY A 37 -2.35 -13.93 2.47
N PHE A 38 -2.26 -13.96 1.14
CA PHE A 38 -1.79 -15.14 0.40
C PHE A 38 -0.29 -15.40 0.59
N LEU A 39 0.49 -14.37 0.91
CA LEU A 39 1.92 -14.48 1.14
C LEU A 39 2.25 -14.81 2.62
N SER A 40 1.35 -14.50 3.54
CA SER A 40 1.43 -14.80 4.97
C SER A 40 1.02 -16.23 5.29
N GLU A 41 1.63 -16.79 6.33
CA GLU A 41 1.22 -18.09 6.89
C GLU A 41 0.09 -17.92 7.92
N GLU A 42 0.05 -16.79 8.64
CA GLU A 42 -1.03 -16.45 9.58
C GLU A 42 -1.73 -15.12 9.29
N LEU A 43 -2.98 -14.99 9.73
CA LEU A 43 -3.75 -13.72 9.71
C LEU A 43 -3.07 -12.59 10.48
N LYS A 44 -2.30 -12.93 11.53
CA LYS A 44 -1.50 -11.96 12.30
C LYS A 44 -0.34 -11.40 11.49
N ASP A 45 0.16 -12.13 10.50
CA ASP A 45 1.22 -11.64 9.63
C ASP A 45 0.69 -10.63 8.58
N VAL A 46 -0.63 -10.61 8.35
CA VAL A 46 -1.30 -9.61 7.50
C VAL A 46 -1.32 -8.24 8.17
N PHE A 47 -1.50 -8.20 9.49
CA PHE A 47 -1.51 -6.97 10.28
C PHE A 47 -0.24 -6.85 11.11
N ASN A 48 0.66 -5.98 10.68
CA ASN A 48 1.99 -5.88 11.25
C ASN A 48 2.00 -5.19 12.63
N GLY A 49 1.84 -5.99 13.68
CA GLY A 49 1.85 -5.55 15.07
C GLY A 49 3.24 -5.44 15.70
N GLU A 50 4.30 -5.89 15.00
CA GLU A 50 5.69 -5.81 15.49
C GLU A 50 6.12 -4.34 15.69
N GLY A 51 7.01 -4.09 16.65
CA GLY A 51 7.54 -2.75 16.94
C GLY A 51 8.22 -2.13 15.72
N SER A 52 8.05 -0.81 15.53
CA SER A 52 8.57 -0.07 14.37
C SER A 52 10.09 -0.19 14.20
N LYS A 53 10.84 -0.18 15.31
CA LYS A 53 12.30 -0.37 15.30
C LYS A 53 12.69 -1.73 14.71
N TYR A 54 12.06 -2.80 15.19
CA TYR A 54 12.30 -4.15 14.71
C TYR A 54 11.95 -4.28 13.22
N LEU A 55 10.81 -3.71 12.80
CA LEU A 55 10.40 -3.73 11.39
C LEU A 55 11.35 -2.97 10.47
N TYR A 56 11.91 -1.87 10.93
CA TYR A 56 12.85 -1.09 10.16
C TYR A 56 14.19 -1.81 10.00
N GLU A 57 14.70 -2.44 11.05
CA GLU A 57 15.88 -3.31 11.00
C GLU A 57 15.66 -4.50 10.05
N LYS A 58 14.46 -5.11 10.11
CA LYS A 58 14.12 -6.33 9.35
C LYS A 58 13.75 -6.08 7.88
N ASN A 59 13.27 -4.89 7.52
CA ASN A 59 12.88 -4.55 6.13
C ASN A 59 13.91 -3.68 5.42
N GLY A 60 14.68 -2.89 6.17
CA GLY A 60 15.62 -1.92 5.64
C GLY A 60 14.96 -0.64 5.13
N PHE A 61 15.66 0.48 5.31
CA PHE A 61 15.16 1.82 4.96
C PHE A 61 14.63 1.92 3.53
N ARG A 62 15.40 1.43 2.56
CA ARG A 62 15.04 1.52 1.13
C ARG A 62 13.69 0.87 0.83
N ASN A 63 13.41 -0.31 1.40
CA ASN A 63 12.14 -0.99 1.15
C ASN A 63 10.98 -0.27 1.84
N SER A 64 11.17 0.16 3.09
CA SER A 64 10.15 0.92 3.83
C SER A 64 9.83 2.27 3.16
N LEU A 65 10.82 2.91 2.55
CA LEU A 65 10.63 4.14 1.77
C LEU A 65 9.85 3.85 0.48
N MET A 66 10.20 2.80 -0.26
CA MET A 66 9.48 2.44 -1.49
C MET A 66 8.02 2.05 -1.21
N GLU A 67 7.77 1.38 -0.09
CA GLU A 67 6.42 1.07 0.41
C GLU A 67 5.63 2.35 0.69
N LEU A 68 6.23 3.30 1.39
CA LEU A 68 5.61 4.59 1.69
C LEU A 68 5.31 5.39 0.41
N LEU A 69 6.27 5.48 -0.50
CA LEU A 69 6.12 6.18 -1.78
C LEU A 69 5.03 5.57 -2.66
N SER A 70 4.89 4.24 -2.65
CA SER A 70 3.80 3.57 -3.37
C SER A 70 2.44 3.96 -2.80
N LEU A 71 2.31 3.98 -1.47
CA LEU A 71 1.06 4.36 -0.82
C LEU A 71 0.72 5.85 -1.07
N ILE A 72 1.71 6.73 -1.04
CA ILE A 72 1.55 8.15 -1.40
C ILE A 72 1.11 8.31 -2.85
N LEU A 73 1.69 7.52 -3.77
CA LEU A 73 1.32 7.59 -5.19
C LEU A 73 -0.15 7.25 -5.42
N ILE A 74 -0.68 6.26 -4.70
CA ILE A 74 -2.10 5.88 -4.78
C ILE A 74 -2.99 6.97 -4.25
N PHE A 75 -2.59 7.63 -3.17
CA PHE A 75 -3.33 8.75 -2.64
C PHE A 75 -3.36 9.93 -3.62
N ILE A 76 -2.22 10.26 -4.22
CA ILE A 76 -2.15 11.29 -5.27
C ILE A 76 -3.07 10.91 -6.43
N ASN A 77 -3.05 9.65 -6.86
CA ASN A 77 -3.95 9.15 -7.91
C ASN A 77 -5.43 9.29 -7.52
N SER A 78 -5.81 8.90 -6.30
CA SER A 78 -7.17 9.09 -5.79
C SER A 78 -7.58 10.56 -5.76
N TYR A 79 -6.66 11.46 -5.40
CA TYR A 79 -6.90 12.90 -5.44
C TYR A 79 -7.08 13.44 -6.86
N LEU A 80 -6.26 12.99 -7.82
CA LEU A 80 -6.35 13.40 -9.23
C LEU A 80 -7.61 12.89 -9.93
N ILE A 81 -8.13 11.74 -9.49
CA ILE A 81 -9.36 11.13 -9.99
C ILE A 81 -10.60 11.72 -9.31
N ALA A 82 -10.47 12.27 -8.10
CA ALA A 82 -11.58 12.90 -7.40
C ALA A 82 -12.04 14.14 -8.18
N TYR A 83 -13.29 14.09 -8.66
CA TYR A 83 -13.90 15.18 -9.42
C TYR A 83 -14.12 16.43 -8.54
N GLU A 84 -14.34 16.21 -7.24
CA GLU A 84 -14.41 17.27 -6.24
C GLU A 84 -13.23 17.16 -5.27
N PRO A 85 -12.63 18.30 -4.87
CA PRO A 85 -11.58 18.30 -3.87
C PRO A 85 -12.12 17.80 -2.53
N PHE A 86 -11.34 16.96 -1.86
CA PHE A 86 -11.69 16.47 -0.53
C PHE A 86 -11.98 17.64 0.43
N THR A 87 -13.04 17.48 1.21
CA THR A 87 -13.29 18.33 2.37
C THR A 87 -12.15 18.17 3.38
N ARG A 88 -11.97 19.16 4.27
CA ARG A 88 -10.98 19.07 5.35
C ARG A 88 -11.16 17.81 6.20
N PHE A 89 -12.40 17.38 6.42
CA PHE A 89 -12.70 16.18 7.20
C PHE A 89 -12.28 14.90 6.47
N GLU A 90 -12.62 14.78 5.17
CA GLU A 90 -12.20 13.65 4.35
C GLU A 90 -10.69 13.56 4.23
N PHE A 91 -9.99 14.70 4.08
CA PHE A 91 -8.53 14.73 4.03
C PHE A 91 -7.91 14.18 5.32
N VAL A 92 -8.40 14.62 6.49
CA VAL A 92 -7.93 14.13 7.80
C VAL A 92 -8.23 12.63 7.95
N PHE A 93 -9.44 12.21 7.60
CA PHE A 93 -9.82 10.80 7.64
C PHE A 93 -8.92 9.94 6.74
N MET A 94 -8.67 10.40 5.52
CA MET A 94 -7.81 9.72 4.55
C MET A 94 -6.36 9.66 5.03
N PHE A 95 -5.85 10.70 5.69
CA PHE A 95 -4.53 10.68 6.32
C PHE A 95 -4.42 9.59 7.40
N PHE A 96 -5.40 9.47 8.30
CA PHE A 96 -5.41 8.40 9.31
C PHE A 96 -5.52 7.01 8.67
N LEU A 97 -6.33 6.89 7.62
CA LEU A 97 -6.46 5.66 6.85
C LEU A 97 -5.13 5.25 6.22
N ILE A 98 -4.40 6.19 5.61
CA ILE A 98 -3.05 5.95 5.06
C ILE A 98 -2.08 5.56 6.15
N ALA A 99 -2.07 6.25 7.29
CA ALA A 99 -1.18 5.93 8.40
C ALA A 99 -1.43 4.51 8.93
N GLY A 100 -2.70 4.13 9.09
CA GLY A 100 -3.10 2.77 9.49
C GLY A 100 -2.71 1.72 8.43
N VAL A 101 -3.07 1.96 7.17
CA VAL A 101 -2.74 1.05 6.05
C VAL A 101 -1.23 0.89 5.91
N TYR A 102 -0.46 1.98 5.94
CA TYR A 102 1.00 1.93 5.92
C TYR A 102 1.52 1.03 7.04
N ARG A 103 1.11 1.33 8.27
CA ARG A 103 1.66 0.71 9.46
C ARG A 103 1.35 -0.77 9.56
N PHE A 104 0.09 -1.14 9.32
CA PHE A 104 -0.39 -2.49 9.58
C PHE A 104 -0.36 -3.37 8.32
N ILE A 105 -0.65 -2.83 7.14
CA ILE A 105 -0.79 -3.64 5.93
C ILE A 105 0.47 -3.49 5.06
N PHE A 106 0.93 -2.28 4.81
CA PHE A 106 1.95 -2.02 3.80
C PHE A 106 3.38 -2.33 4.26
N TRP A 107 3.68 -2.09 5.54
CA TRP A 107 5.05 -2.19 6.05
C TRP A 107 5.54 -3.65 6.00
N GLY A 108 6.57 -3.89 5.20
CA GLY A 108 7.24 -5.18 5.03
C GLY A 108 6.70 -6.02 3.87
N ILE A 109 5.68 -5.55 3.16
CA ILE A 109 5.10 -6.30 2.04
C ILE A 109 6.11 -6.54 0.92
N THR A 110 7.02 -5.60 0.66
CA THR A 110 8.06 -5.74 -0.38
C THR A 110 9.02 -6.87 -0.05
N ARG A 111 9.36 -7.03 1.24
CA ARG A 111 10.20 -8.15 1.68
C ARG A 111 9.46 -9.47 1.59
N THR A 112 8.20 -9.52 2.04
CA THR A 112 7.38 -10.74 1.98
C THR A 112 7.18 -11.21 0.54
N ILE A 113 6.89 -10.29 -0.38
CA ILE A 113 6.84 -10.57 -1.83
C ILE A 113 8.20 -11.06 -2.34
N GLY A 114 9.28 -10.35 -1.97
CA GLY A 114 10.65 -10.68 -2.40
C GLY A 114 11.09 -12.08 -2.00
N LYS A 115 10.87 -12.48 -0.73
CA LYS A 115 11.22 -13.82 -0.24
C LYS A 115 10.47 -14.94 -0.94
N LYS A 116 9.19 -14.74 -1.29
CA LYS A 116 8.41 -15.78 -1.97
C LYS A 116 8.76 -15.91 -3.45
N ILE A 117 9.13 -14.80 -4.11
CA ILE A 117 9.58 -14.81 -5.51
C ILE A 117 11.03 -15.30 -5.63
N ASN A 118 11.90 -14.94 -4.69
CA ASN A 118 13.29 -15.39 -4.64
C ASN A 118 13.68 -15.71 -3.18
N PRO A 119 13.61 -16.98 -2.76
CA PRO A 119 13.88 -17.38 -1.37
C PRO A 119 15.34 -17.23 -0.93
N LYS A 120 16.24 -16.82 -1.83
CA LYS A 120 17.66 -16.56 -1.55
C LYS A 120 17.98 -15.10 -1.17
N MET A 121 16.98 -14.20 -1.13
CA MET A 121 17.08 -12.81 -0.65
C MET A 121 16.61 -12.64 0.80
#